data_AF-A0A2U1E7G7-F1
#
_entry.id   AF-A0A2U1E7G7-F1
#
_cell.length_a   1.000
_cell.length_b   1.000
_cell.length_c   1.000
_cell.angle_alpha   90.00
_cell.angle_beta   90.00
_cell.angle_gamma   90.00
#
_symmetry.space_group_name_H-M   'P 1'
#
loop_
_entity.id
_entity.type
_entity.pdbx_description
1 polymer ?
#
loop_
_entity_poly.entity_id
_entity_poly.type
_entity_poly.pdbx_seq_one_letter_code
_entity_poly.pdbx_strand_id
1 'polypeptide(L)'
;MAEKHRVSNRARIVTLAAVIAVLMVISVVVVVLGNARPAPPPGQVLAPVGAQGPPQYDHDVDAVAPAAVPAPAPPPQAADEVRAQLEQAEARRAALREGTVIYNAPDPVRQGQTQRIEVRASGIEERLAALNAFPSSQPAPQEQPIKIGMTLRAQLSGDGFETTLLGGEDSARPSLRGDVPEWVWDVRATKPGMRTLTLTVRSYVGSDEVDAIRYVHRPIRVERDWGYTVINLLGSPAWTATGITVPVILGGIGAVWASVRRRRKKQQAGEPPQPPSPPQPAEKAEQSPSTGYL
;
A
#
# COMPACT_ATOMS: atom_id res chain seq x y z
N MET A 1 24.46 19.78 56.44
CA MET A 1 23.56 19.85 55.25
C MET A 1 24.29 19.88 53.90
N ALA A 2 25.58 20.26 53.81
CA ALA A 2 26.29 20.35 52.52
C ALA A 2 26.63 18.99 51.85
N GLU A 3 26.69 17.90 52.62
CA GLU A 3 27.16 16.60 52.10
C GLU A 3 26.09 15.84 51.30
N LYS A 4 24.80 16.04 51.61
CA LYS A 4 23.68 15.41 50.91
C LYS A 4 23.53 15.91 49.45
N HIS A 5 24.00 17.13 49.17
CA HIS A 5 23.99 17.69 47.82
C HIS A 5 25.08 17.11 46.89
N ARG A 6 26.22 16.63 47.42
CA ARG A 6 27.30 16.07 46.60
C ARG A 6 26.97 14.67 46.04
N VAL A 7 26.24 13.86 46.79
CA VAL A 7 25.88 12.50 46.36
C VAL A 7 24.80 12.51 45.25
N SER A 8 23.83 13.43 45.34
CA SER A 8 22.77 13.57 44.33
C SER A 8 23.32 13.99 42.96
N ASN A 9 24.31 14.88 42.92
CA ASN A 9 24.89 15.35 41.67
C ASN A 9 25.70 14.26 40.95
N ARG A 10 26.39 13.37 41.67
CA ARG A 10 27.15 12.26 41.05
C ARG A 10 26.23 11.26 40.36
N ALA A 11 25.07 10.94 40.95
CA ALA A 11 24.10 10.02 40.34
C ALA A 11 23.46 10.58 39.05
N ARG A 12 23.22 11.90 39.00
CA ARG A 12 22.71 12.59 37.81
C ARG A 12 23.73 12.60 36.69
N ILE A 13 25.00 12.88 37.00
CA ILE A 13 26.09 12.89 36.01
C ILE A 13 26.29 11.51 35.38
N VAL A 14 26.28 10.43 36.18
CA VAL A 14 26.43 9.05 35.66
C VAL A 14 25.23 8.65 34.78
N THR A 15 24.02 9.07 35.14
CA THR A 15 22.82 8.75 34.34
C THR A 15 22.83 9.52 33.01
N LEU A 16 23.25 10.78 33.02
CA LEU A 16 23.37 11.59 31.81
C LEU A 16 24.43 11.02 30.86
N ALA A 17 25.60 10.61 31.39
CA ALA A 17 26.66 9.99 30.60
C ALA A 17 26.22 8.68 29.94
N ALA A 18 25.46 7.83 30.65
CA ALA A 18 24.94 6.59 30.08
C ALA A 18 23.91 6.83 28.96
N VAL A 19 23.03 7.83 29.12
CA VAL A 19 22.07 8.21 28.07
C VAL A 19 22.79 8.77 26.84
N ILE A 20 23.80 9.63 27.04
CA ILE A 20 24.62 10.16 25.94
C ILE A 20 25.36 9.03 25.23
N ALA A 21 25.94 8.07 25.95
CA ALA A 21 26.62 6.92 25.35
C ALA A 21 25.66 6.06 24.51
N VAL A 22 24.44 5.80 24.99
CA VAL A 22 23.43 5.07 24.22
C VAL A 22 22.99 5.85 22.98
N LEU A 23 22.77 7.16 23.10
CA LEU A 23 22.42 8.02 21.95
C LEU A 23 23.56 8.13 20.93
N MET A 24 24.82 8.12 21.38
CA MET A 24 26.00 8.07 20.51
C MET A 24 26.09 6.74 19.77
N VAL A 25 25.88 5.61 20.45
CA VAL A 25 25.87 4.28 19.80
C VAL A 25 24.73 4.19 18.79
N ILE A 26 23.53 4.67 19.13
CA ILE A 26 22.40 4.74 18.19
C ILE A 26 22.73 5.66 17.01
N SER A 27 23.33 6.83 17.24
CA SER A 27 23.72 7.75 16.16
C SER A 27 24.79 7.13 15.25
N VAL A 28 25.80 6.47 15.82
CA VAL A 28 26.84 5.78 15.03
C VAL A 28 26.23 4.64 14.23
N VAL A 29 25.31 3.86 14.80
CA VAL A 29 24.60 2.79 14.08
C VAL A 29 23.70 3.36 12.97
N VAL A 30 23.00 4.48 13.21
CA VAL A 30 22.18 5.16 12.19
C VAL A 30 23.06 5.77 11.09
N VAL A 31 24.22 6.32 11.42
CA VAL A 31 25.16 6.87 10.42
C VAL A 31 25.83 5.76 9.63
N VAL A 32 26.26 4.66 10.27
CA VAL A 32 26.90 3.52 9.61
C VAL A 32 25.90 2.75 8.73
N LEU A 33 24.65 2.56 9.18
CA LEU A 33 23.61 1.90 8.38
C LEU A 33 22.95 2.84 7.37
N GLY A 34 22.92 4.15 7.63
CA GLY A 34 22.38 5.16 6.72
C GLY A 34 23.34 5.59 5.60
N ASN A 35 24.66 5.44 5.83
CA ASN A 35 25.68 5.68 4.79
C ASN A 35 26.01 4.45 3.94
N ALA A 36 25.38 3.30 4.19
CA ALA A 36 25.31 2.23 3.22
C ALA A 36 24.36 2.63 2.07
N ARG A 37 24.72 3.73 1.37
CA ARG A 37 24.24 3.95 0.02
C ARG A 37 24.69 2.72 -0.76
N PRO A 38 23.77 1.92 -1.35
CA PRO A 38 24.19 0.87 -2.26
C PRO A 38 25.15 1.51 -3.25
N ALA A 39 26.36 0.97 -3.33
CA ALA A 39 27.33 1.40 -4.33
C ALA A 39 26.58 1.40 -5.67
N PRO A 40 26.57 2.52 -6.41
CA PRO A 40 26.00 2.51 -7.74
C PRO A 40 26.68 1.36 -8.51
N PRO A 41 25.92 0.53 -9.23
CA PRO A 41 26.49 -0.61 -9.94
C PRO A 41 27.71 -0.15 -10.75
N PRO A 42 28.89 -0.76 -10.56
CA PRO A 42 30.07 -0.42 -11.34
C PRO A 42 29.78 -0.77 -12.80
N GLY A 43 29.60 0.25 -13.65
CA GLY A 43 29.50 0.04 -15.09
C GLY A 43 28.54 0.92 -15.89
N GLN A 44 27.75 1.82 -15.28
CA GLN A 44 27.09 2.87 -16.06
C GLN A 44 27.87 4.17 -15.93
N VAL A 45 29.01 4.20 -16.60
CA VAL A 45 29.54 5.46 -17.13
C VAL A 45 28.44 6.01 -18.02
N LEU A 46 27.67 6.97 -17.50
CA LEU A 46 26.90 7.87 -18.33
C LEU A 46 27.92 8.53 -19.25
N ALA A 47 28.08 7.94 -20.44
CA ALA A 47 28.71 8.64 -21.53
C ALA A 47 28.03 10.02 -21.58
N PRO A 48 28.78 11.12 -21.70
CA PRO A 48 28.16 12.39 -21.99
C PRO A 48 27.24 12.13 -23.18
N VAL A 49 25.95 12.39 -23.01
CA VAL A 49 25.02 12.50 -24.11
C VAL A 49 25.57 13.66 -24.91
N GLY A 50 26.49 13.33 -25.81
CA GLY A 50 26.93 14.21 -26.85
C GLY A 50 25.66 14.73 -27.48
N ALA A 51 25.60 16.04 -27.61
CA ALA A 51 24.70 16.68 -28.54
C ALA A 51 24.93 16.02 -29.91
N GLN A 52 24.24 14.92 -30.16
CA GLN A 52 23.98 14.48 -31.51
C GLN A 52 23.09 15.59 -32.04
N GLY A 53 23.75 16.54 -32.71
CA GLY A 53 23.06 17.43 -33.62
C GLY A 53 22.15 16.58 -34.51
N PRO A 54 21.06 17.19 -35.02
CA PRO A 54 20.20 16.50 -35.98
C PRO A 54 21.11 15.86 -37.04
N PRO A 55 20.91 14.58 -37.39
CA PRO A 55 21.72 13.95 -38.42
C PRO A 55 21.60 14.82 -39.68
N GLN A 56 22.66 15.54 -40.03
CA GLN A 56 22.78 16.17 -41.33
C GLN A 56 22.98 15.02 -42.31
N TYR A 57 21.86 14.57 -42.88
CA TYR A 57 21.85 13.76 -44.07
C TYR A 57 22.24 14.65 -45.26
N ASP A 58 23.54 14.89 -45.45
CA ASP A 58 24.08 15.30 -46.76
C ASP A 58 24.08 14.07 -47.66
N HIS A 59 22.90 13.73 -48.14
CA HIS A 59 22.74 12.92 -49.33
C HIS A 59 21.99 13.77 -50.36
N ASP A 60 22.76 14.60 -51.06
CA ASP A 60 22.59 14.85 -52.49
C ASP A 60 22.69 13.49 -53.20
N VAL A 61 21.64 12.70 -53.09
CA VAL A 61 21.26 11.82 -54.17
C VAL A 61 20.19 12.58 -54.93
N ASP A 62 20.51 12.96 -56.16
CA ASP A 62 19.56 13.10 -57.25
C ASP A 62 18.80 11.78 -57.38
N ALA A 63 17.91 11.52 -56.42
CA ALA A 63 17.00 10.41 -56.40
C ALA A 63 15.90 10.80 -57.38
N VAL A 64 16.16 10.46 -58.64
CA VAL A 64 15.15 10.29 -59.68
C VAL A 64 13.94 9.67 -59.00
N ALA A 65 12.91 10.49 -58.76
CA ALA A 65 11.69 10.05 -58.10
C ALA A 65 11.20 8.82 -58.88
N PRO A 66 11.24 7.60 -58.31
CA PRO A 66 10.72 6.45 -59.01
C PRO A 66 9.28 6.77 -59.30
N ALA A 67 8.93 6.86 -60.58
CA ALA A 67 7.58 7.14 -61.03
C ALA A 67 6.64 6.27 -60.20
N ALA A 68 5.82 6.93 -59.37
CA ALA A 68 4.99 6.26 -58.39
C ALA A 68 4.13 5.24 -59.15
N VAL A 69 4.52 3.96 -59.05
CA VAL A 69 3.73 2.88 -59.63
C VAL A 69 2.38 2.98 -58.90
N PRO A 70 1.28 3.23 -59.62
CA PRO A 70 -0.02 3.38 -58.98
C PRO A 70 -0.28 2.12 -58.16
N ALA A 71 -0.41 2.30 -56.84
CA ALA A 71 -0.70 1.19 -55.95
C ALA A 71 -1.97 0.50 -56.48
N PRO A 72 -1.94 -0.84 -56.69
CA PRO A 72 -3.10 -1.55 -57.19
C PRO A 72 -4.29 -1.27 -56.27
N ALA A 73 -5.42 -0.87 -56.87
CA ALA A 73 -6.64 -0.60 -56.12
C ALA A 73 -6.98 -1.81 -55.25
N PRO A 74 -7.32 -1.63 -53.95
CA PRO A 74 -7.65 -2.75 -53.09
C PRO A 74 -8.82 -3.54 -53.71
N PRO A 75 -8.76 -4.88 -53.68
CA PRO A 75 -9.80 -5.71 -54.28
C PRO A 75 -11.16 -5.38 -53.65
N PRO A 76 -12.26 -5.31 -54.43
CA PRO A 76 -13.60 -4.96 -53.94
C PRO A 76 -14.06 -5.78 -52.73
N GLN A 77 -13.60 -7.04 -52.63
CA GLN A 77 -13.91 -7.95 -51.53
C GLN A 77 -13.40 -7.46 -50.17
N ALA A 78 -12.29 -6.72 -50.13
CA ALA A 78 -11.76 -6.19 -48.87
C ALA A 78 -12.66 -5.11 -48.27
N ALA A 79 -13.40 -4.36 -49.10
CA ALA A 79 -14.27 -3.30 -48.62
C ALA A 79 -15.53 -3.84 -47.93
N ASP A 80 -16.14 -4.88 -48.50
CA ASP A 80 -17.35 -5.51 -47.93
C ASP A 80 -17.05 -6.23 -46.60
N GLU A 81 -15.90 -6.91 -46.50
CA GLU A 81 -15.45 -7.56 -45.25
C GLU A 81 -15.22 -6.54 -44.13
N VAL A 82 -14.54 -5.42 -44.42
CA VAL A 82 -14.32 -4.35 -43.45
C VAL A 82 -15.64 -3.74 -42.98
N ARG A 83 -16.59 -3.54 -43.90
CA ARG A 83 -17.92 -3.02 -43.57
C ARG A 83 -18.69 -3.98 -42.65
N ALA A 84 -18.68 -5.28 -42.95
CA ALA A 84 -19.34 -6.29 -42.12
C ALA A 84 -18.72 -6.36 -40.71
N GLN A 85 -17.38 -6.28 -40.60
CA GLN A 85 -16.69 -6.25 -39.31
C GLN A 85 -17.05 -5.00 -38.49
N LEU A 86 -17.16 -3.84 -39.14
CA LEU A 86 -17.55 -2.59 -38.50
C LEU A 86 -18.98 -2.66 -37.96
N GLU A 87 -19.92 -3.15 -38.77
CA GLU A 87 -21.32 -3.34 -38.37
C GLU A 87 -21.44 -4.31 -37.19
N GLN A 88 -20.69 -5.41 -37.19
CA GLN A 88 -20.65 -6.35 -36.07
C GLN A 88 -20.01 -5.74 -34.81
N ALA A 89 -19.00 -4.90 -34.95
CA ALA A 89 -18.40 -4.19 -33.82
C ALA A 89 -19.36 -3.15 -33.21
N GLU A 90 -20.11 -2.43 -34.05
CA GLU A 90 -21.13 -1.48 -33.61
C GLU A 90 -22.31 -2.18 -32.91
N ALA A 91 -22.81 -3.28 -33.48
CA ALA A 91 -23.85 -4.10 -32.85
C ALA A 91 -23.42 -4.62 -31.47
N ARG A 92 -22.15 -5.06 -31.32
CA ARG A 92 -21.60 -5.48 -30.02
C ARG A 92 -21.51 -4.33 -29.03
N ARG A 93 -21.11 -3.13 -29.46
CA ARG A 93 -21.08 -1.92 -28.60
C ARG A 93 -22.49 -1.49 -28.18
N ALA A 94 -23.46 -1.57 -29.09
CA ALA A 94 -24.86 -1.25 -28.81
C ALA A 94 -25.49 -2.23 -27.82
N ALA A 95 -24.97 -3.46 -27.71
CA ALA A 95 -25.40 -4.44 -26.71
C ALA A 95 -24.88 -4.15 -25.29
N LEU A 96 -23.95 -3.20 -25.11
CA LEU A 96 -23.49 -2.78 -23.80
C LEU A 96 -24.49 -1.84 -23.14
N ARG A 97 -24.78 -2.07 -21.86
CA ARG A 97 -25.62 -1.19 -21.05
C ARG A 97 -24.79 -0.22 -20.23
N GLU A 98 -25.36 0.93 -19.88
CA GLU A 98 -24.72 1.86 -18.94
C GLU A 98 -24.69 1.27 -17.54
N GLY A 99 -23.60 1.51 -16.82
CA GLY A 99 -23.45 1.11 -15.43
C GLY A 99 -22.37 1.87 -14.69
N THR A 100 -22.10 1.39 -13.48
CA THR A 100 -21.12 1.99 -12.57
C THR A 100 -20.32 0.89 -11.90
N VAL A 101 -19.01 1.11 -11.78
CA VAL A 101 -18.13 0.34 -10.90
C VAL A 101 -17.97 1.12 -9.61
N ILE A 102 -18.21 0.43 -8.51
CA ILE A 102 -18.15 0.94 -7.14
C ILE A 102 -17.05 0.17 -6.42
N TYR A 103 -16.13 0.87 -5.76
CA TYR A 103 -15.01 0.22 -5.07
C TYR A 103 -14.56 1.01 -3.84
N ASN A 104 -14.01 0.32 -2.85
CA ASN A 104 -13.36 0.95 -1.71
C ASN A 104 -11.85 1.14 -1.98
N ALA A 105 -11.40 2.39 -2.12
CA ALA A 105 -9.97 2.65 -2.27
C ALA A 105 -9.25 2.45 -0.92
N PRO A 106 -8.14 1.71 -0.88
CA PRO A 106 -7.33 1.61 0.33
C PRO A 106 -6.52 2.90 0.51
N ASP A 107 -6.83 3.71 1.52
CA ASP A 107 -6.02 4.89 1.84
C ASP A 107 -6.10 5.24 3.34
N PRO A 108 -4.97 5.30 4.08
CA PRO A 108 -3.60 4.90 3.73
C PRO A 108 -3.29 3.40 3.98
N VAL A 109 -2.21 2.89 3.38
CA VAL A 109 -1.74 1.49 3.55
C VAL A 109 -0.42 1.41 4.31
N ARG A 110 -0.29 0.48 5.25
CA ARG A 110 0.97 0.19 5.93
C ARG A 110 1.71 -0.94 5.23
N GLN A 111 3.03 -0.78 5.07
CA GLN A 111 3.87 -1.83 4.51
C GLN A 111 3.73 -3.12 5.30
N GLY A 112 3.51 -4.24 4.60
CA GLY A 112 3.36 -5.56 5.18
C GLY A 112 1.98 -5.86 5.74
N GLN A 113 1.08 -4.88 5.85
CA GLN A 113 -0.32 -5.09 6.25
C GLN A 113 -1.18 -5.48 5.05
N THR A 114 -2.02 -6.49 5.24
CA THR A 114 -3.05 -6.87 4.26
C THR A 114 -4.30 -6.01 4.48
N GLN A 115 -4.82 -5.43 3.40
CA GLN A 115 -6.08 -4.70 3.36
C GLN A 115 -7.01 -5.33 2.34
N ARG A 116 -8.31 -5.28 2.62
CA ARG A 116 -9.33 -5.84 1.73
C ARG A 116 -9.91 -4.76 0.84
N ILE A 117 -9.90 -5.00 -0.46
CA ILE A 117 -10.57 -4.20 -1.47
C ILE A 117 -11.72 -5.00 -2.04
N GLU A 118 -12.88 -4.37 -2.10
CA GLU A 118 -14.12 -4.88 -2.64
C GLU A 118 -14.53 -3.99 -3.82
N VAL A 119 -14.85 -4.63 -4.93
CA VAL A 119 -15.28 -3.99 -6.16
C VAL A 119 -16.60 -4.63 -6.55
N ARG A 120 -17.57 -3.79 -6.85
CA ARG A 120 -18.89 -4.17 -7.36
C ARG A 120 -19.13 -3.45 -8.67
N ALA A 121 -19.77 -4.10 -9.62
CA ALA A 121 -20.26 -3.44 -10.83
C ALA A 121 -21.78 -3.61 -10.91
N SER A 122 -22.50 -2.55 -11.27
CA SER A 122 -23.96 -2.56 -11.33
C SER A 122 -24.47 -1.75 -12.51
N GLY A 123 -25.66 -2.10 -13.01
CA GLY A 123 -26.41 -1.19 -13.88
C GLY A 123 -26.82 0.08 -13.13
N ILE A 124 -27.37 1.05 -13.87
CA ILE A 124 -27.89 2.29 -13.28
C ILE A 124 -29.02 2.00 -12.28
N GLU A 125 -29.88 1.03 -12.58
CA GLU A 125 -31.04 0.66 -11.75
C GLU A 125 -30.63 0.05 -10.40
N GLU A 126 -29.58 -0.77 -10.39
CA GLU A 126 -29.08 -1.47 -9.19
C GLU A 126 -28.02 -0.69 -8.41
N ARG A 127 -27.61 0.49 -8.90
CA ARG A 127 -26.53 1.32 -8.35
C ARG A 127 -26.66 1.56 -6.85
N LEU A 128 -27.85 1.92 -6.37
CA LEU A 128 -28.05 2.25 -4.95
C LEU A 128 -27.94 1.00 -4.06
N ALA A 129 -28.43 -0.15 -4.54
CA ALA A 129 -28.30 -1.41 -3.81
C ALA A 129 -26.83 -1.84 -3.72
N ALA A 130 -26.07 -1.70 -4.82
CA ALA A 130 -24.64 -1.99 -4.85
C ALA A 130 -23.84 -1.07 -3.90
N LEU A 131 -24.20 0.22 -3.82
CA LEU A 131 -23.57 1.18 -2.91
C LEU A 131 -23.84 0.87 -1.43
N ASN A 132 -25.08 0.51 -1.10
CA ASN A 132 -25.50 0.21 0.27
C ASN A 132 -24.98 -1.14 0.80
N ALA A 133 -24.49 -2.01 -0.10
CA ALA A 133 -23.92 -3.30 0.29
C ALA A 133 -22.51 -3.18 0.90
N PHE A 134 -21.84 -2.04 0.75
CA PHE A 134 -20.53 -1.82 1.37
C PHE A 134 -20.65 -1.68 2.90
N PRO A 135 -19.72 -2.25 3.68
CA PRO A 135 -19.71 -2.07 5.12
C PRO A 135 -19.51 -0.60 5.50
N SER A 136 -20.35 -0.07 6.40
CA SER A 136 -20.26 1.31 6.89
C SER A 136 -18.98 1.63 7.68
N SER A 137 -18.20 0.61 8.06
CA SER A 137 -16.92 0.74 8.75
C SER A 137 -15.73 1.06 7.83
N GLN A 138 -15.93 1.07 6.51
CA GLN A 138 -14.89 1.31 5.53
C GLN A 138 -14.92 2.76 5.01
N PRO A 139 -13.83 3.25 4.39
CA PRO A 139 -13.84 4.52 3.67
C PRO A 139 -14.98 4.59 2.65
N ALA A 140 -15.49 5.79 2.41
CA ALA A 140 -16.57 6.00 1.45
C ALA A 140 -16.20 5.39 0.08
N PRO A 141 -17.05 4.53 -0.49
CA PRO A 141 -16.79 3.92 -1.79
C PRO A 141 -16.72 4.98 -2.89
N GLN A 142 -15.86 4.74 -3.87
CA GLN A 142 -15.70 5.56 -5.06
C GLN A 142 -16.52 4.95 -6.20
N GLU A 143 -17.09 5.80 -7.03
CA GLU A 143 -17.95 5.42 -8.14
C GLU A 143 -17.37 5.88 -9.47
N GLN A 144 -17.50 5.06 -10.50
CA GLN A 144 -16.95 5.32 -11.80
C GLN A 144 -17.85 4.75 -12.90
N PRO A 145 -18.28 5.56 -13.89
CA PRO A 145 -19.17 5.08 -14.95
C PRO A 145 -18.45 4.10 -15.88
N ILE A 146 -19.16 3.03 -16.27
CA ILE A 146 -18.67 1.95 -17.13
C ILE A 146 -19.73 1.49 -18.13
N LYS A 147 -19.30 0.81 -19.20
CA LYS A 147 -20.20 0.02 -20.06
C LYS A 147 -20.19 -1.45 -19.62
N ILE A 148 -21.37 -2.02 -19.37
CA ILE A 148 -21.55 -3.39 -18.87
C ILE A 148 -22.04 -4.31 -19.98
N GLY A 149 -21.35 -5.42 -20.17
CA GLY A 149 -21.70 -6.50 -21.09
C GLY A 149 -22.35 -7.68 -20.36
N MET A 150 -22.39 -8.83 -21.01
CA MET A 150 -22.93 -10.07 -20.42
C MET A 150 -21.99 -10.68 -19.38
N THR A 151 -20.69 -10.46 -19.54
CA THR A 151 -19.65 -10.93 -18.63
C THR A 151 -18.68 -9.80 -18.35
N LEU A 152 -18.30 -9.66 -17.09
CA LEU A 152 -17.31 -8.70 -16.65
C LEU A 152 -16.09 -9.45 -16.11
N ARG A 153 -14.89 -8.91 -16.36
CA ARG A 153 -13.65 -9.38 -15.74
C ARG A 153 -12.96 -8.21 -15.06
N ALA A 154 -12.60 -8.38 -13.80
CA ALA A 154 -11.88 -7.35 -13.05
C ALA A 154 -10.48 -7.84 -12.65
N GLN A 155 -9.50 -6.97 -12.78
CA GLN A 155 -8.11 -7.24 -12.44
C GLN A 155 -7.53 -6.09 -11.62
N LEU A 156 -6.77 -6.43 -10.59
CA LEU A 156 -6.13 -5.47 -9.71
C LEU A 156 -4.61 -5.69 -9.71
N SER A 157 -3.84 -4.65 -10.03
CA SER A 157 -2.38 -4.73 -10.16
C SER A 157 -1.68 -3.43 -9.79
N GLY A 158 -0.42 -3.49 -9.33
CA GLY A 158 0.38 -2.30 -9.04
C GLY A 158 1.78 -2.66 -8.56
N ASP A 159 2.79 -1.82 -8.87
CA ASP A 159 4.15 -2.05 -8.36
C ASP A 159 4.20 -1.87 -6.85
N GLY A 160 4.85 -2.82 -6.17
CA GLY A 160 4.95 -2.81 -4.71
C GLY A 160 3.70 -3.28 -3.99
N PHE A 161 2.79 -3.98 -4.68
CA PHE A 161 1.64 -4.64 -4.08
C PHE A 161 1.61 -6.12 -4.45
N GLU A 162 1.25 -6.94 -3.48
CA GLU A 162 0.85 -8.34 -3.67
C GLU A 162 -0.68 -8.38 -3.59
N THR A 163 -1.34 -8.95 -4.59
CA THR A 163 -2.80 -8.99 -4.69
C THR A 163 -3.28 -10.42 -4.80
N THR A 164 -4.27 -10.79 -3.99
CA THR A 164 -4.89 -12.13 -3.97
C THR A 164 -6.39 -11.98 -4.14
N LEU A 165 -6.94 -12.52 -5.24
CA LEU A 165 -8.38 -12.57 -5.44
C LEU A 165 -9.01 -13.60 -4.50
N LEU A 166 -10.06 -13.21 -3.79
CA LEU A 166 -10.84 -14.06 -2.92
C LEU A 166 -12.08 -14.58 -3.66
N GLY A 167 -12.47 -15.82 -3.38
CA GLY A 167 -13.64 -16.45 -4.01
C GLY A 167 -13.36 -17.09 -5.37
N GLY A 168 -12.11 -17.48 -5.64
CA GLY A 168 -11.68 -18.24 -6.83
C GLY A 168 -10.57 -17.56 -7.62
N GLU A 169 -9.94 -18.31 -8.53
CA GLU A 169 -8.93 -17.79 -9.46
C GLU A 169 -9.56 -17.07 -10.67
N ASP A 170 -10.82 -17.38 -10.98
CA ASP A 170 -11.51 -16.75 -12.10
C ASP A 170 -12.06 -15.38 -11.71
N SER A 171 -11.63 -14.37 -12.46
CA SER A 171 -12.08 -13.00 -12.35
C SER A 171 -13.29 -12.71 -13.23
N ALA A 172 -13.76 -13.66 -14.05
CA ALA A 172 -14.98 -13.50 -14.83
C ALA A 172 -16.23 -13.68 -13.96
N ARG A 173 -17.15 -12.73 -14.04
CA ARG A 173 -18.47 -12.80 -13.39
C ARG A 173 -19.56 -12.51 -14.43
N PRO A 174 -20.65 -13.29 -14.46
CA PRO A 174 -21.81 -12.93 -15.27
C PRO A 174 -22.38 -11.60 -14.76
N SER A 175 -22.96 -10.82 -15.67
CA SER A 175 -23.67 -9.60 -15.32
C SER A 175 -25.07 -9.65 -15.91
N LEU A 176 -25.95 -10.36 -15.24
CA LEU A 176 -27.37 -10.39 -15.57
C LEU A 176 -28.06 -9.15 -14.95
N ARG A 177 -29.22 -8.75 -15.49
CA ARG A 177 -29.99 -7.64 -14.90
C ARG A 177 -30.45 -8.04 -13.49
N GLY A 178 -30.33 -7.13 -12.53
CA GLY A 178 -30.57 -7.43 -11.11
C GLY A 178 -29.41 -8.12 -10.38
N ASP A 179 -28.36 -8.54 -11.08
CA ASP A 179 -27.15 -9.10 -10.46
C ASP A 179 -26.07 -8.03 -10.26
N VAL A 180 -25.32 -8.15 -9.16
CA VAL A 180 -24.24 -7.22 -8.79
C VAL A 180 -22.95 -8.03 -8.67
N PRO A 181 -22.23 -8.25 -9.79
CA PRO A 181 -20.97 -8.96 -9.76
C PRO A 181 -19.99 -8.31 -8.78
N GLU A 182 -19.39 -9.15 -7.94
CA GLU A 182 -18.50 -8.76 -6.85
C GLU A 182 -17.13 -9.42 -7.01
N TRP A 183 -16.10 -8.65 -6.71
CA TRP A 183 -14.72 -9.11 -6.57
C TRP A 183 -14.14 -8.58 -5.27
N VAL A 184 -13.45 -9.45 -4.55
CA VAL A 184 -12.79 -9.10 -3.30
C VAL A 184 -11.33 -9.47 -3.43
N TRP A 185 -10.42 -8.53 -3.22
CA TRP A 185 -8.98 -8.77 -3.15
C TRP A 185 -8.46 -8.51 -1.75
N ASP A 186 -7.56 -9.38 -1.30
CA ASP A 186 -6.63 -9.04 -0.24
C ASP A 186 -5.36 -8.45 -0.89
N VAL A 187 -4.99 -7.24 -0.47
CA VAL A 187 -3.89 -6.44 -1.01
C VAL A 187 -2.88 -6.15 0.07
N ARG A 188 -1.63 -6.49 -0.18
CA ARG A 188 -0.52 -6.26 0.76
C ARG A 188 0.55 -5.38 0.13
N ALA A 189 0.85 -4.24 0.74
CA ALA A 189 1.91 -3.36 0.26
C ALA A 189 3.30 -3.94 0.63
N THR A 190 4.13 -4.22 -0.36
CA THR A 190 5.47 -4.80 -0.18
C THR A 190 6.58 -3.74 -0.20
N LYS A 191 6.36 -2.60 -0.87
CA LYS A 191 7.32 -1.49 -0.95
C LYS A 191 6.73 -0.20 -0.37
N PRO A 192 7.51 0.58 0.42
CA PRO A 192 7.04 1.86 0.93
C PRO A 192 7.05 2.95 -0.15
N GLY A 193 6.44 4.11 0.16
CA GLY A 193 6.43 5.30 -0.69
C GLY A 193 5.10 5.51 -1.42
N MET A 194 5.07 6.47 -2.35
CA MET A 194 3.90 6.69 -3.22
C MET A 194 3.86 5.60 -4.29
N ARG A 195 2.77 4.83 -4.31
CA ARG A 195 2.58 3.72 -5.24
C ARG A 195 1.19 3.79 -5.85
N THR A 196 1.03 3.25 -7.05
CA THR A 196 -0.24 3.27 -7.77
C THR A 196 -0.77 1.86 -7.91
N LEU A 197 -2.00 1.67 -7.46
CA LEU A 197 -2.78 0.46 -7.70
C LEU A 197 -3.73 0.75 -8.87
N THR A 198 -3.88 -0.19 -9.80
CA THR A 198 -4.67 -0.06 -11.02
C THR A 198 -5.75 -1.14 -11.01
N LEU A 199 -7.00 -0.71 -11.04
CA LEU A 199 -8.16 -1.57 -11.23
C LEU A 199 -8.55 -1.53 -12.71
N THR A 200 -8.57 -2.67 -13.38
CA THR A 200 -9.02 -2.78 -14.78
C THR A 200 -10.28 -3.62 -14.82
N VAL A 201 -11.35 -3.07 -15.37
CA VAL A 201 -12.62 -3.79 -15.56
C VAL A 201 -12.88 -3.89 -17.07
N ARG A 202 -13.00 -5.12 -17.55
CA ARG A 202 -13.23 -5.45 -18.95
C ARG A 202 -14.62 -6.05 -19.12
N SER A 203 -15.23 -5.71 -20.24
CA SER A 203 -16.60 -6.02 -20.56
C SER A 203 -16.67 -6.85 -21.83
N TYR A 204 -17.39 -7.98 -21.75
CA TYR A 204 -17.48 -8.97 -22.81
C TYR A 204 -18.93 -9.17 -23.25
N VAL A 205 -19.12 -9.37 -24.56
CA VAL A 205 -20.38 -9.78 -25.18
C VAL A 205 -20.10 -11.10 -25.88
N GLY A 206 -20.59 -12.21 -25.31
CA GLY A 206 -20.14 -13.54 -25.70
C GLY A 206 -18.68 -13.78 -25.31
N SER A 207 -17.84 -14.17 -26.26
CA SER A 207 -16.40 -14.41 -26.04
C SER A 207 -15.50 -13.23 -26.42
N ASP A 208 -16.08 -12.18 -27.01
CA ASP A 208 -15.33 -11.02 -27.49
C ASP A 208 -15.25 -9.94 -26.41
N GLU A 209 -14.03 -9.41 -26.20
CA GLU A 209 -13.81 -8.21 -25.41
C GLU A 209 -14.27 -6.99 -26.23
N VAL A 210 -15.30 -6.29 -25.76
CA VAL A 210 -15.91 -5.18 -26.49
C VAL A 210 -15.47 -3.83 -25.94
N ASP A 211 -15.27 -3.77 -24.62
CA ASP A 211 -14.83 -2.57 -23.94
C ASP A 211 -13.90 -2.92 -22.76
N ALA A 212 -12.90 -2.09 -22.55
CA ALA A 212 -11.89 -2.27 -21.52
C ALA A 212 -11.61 -0.94 -20.87
N ILE A 213 -12.12 -0.76 -19.66
CA ILE A 213 -11.88 0.48 -18.93
C ILE A 213 -10.80 0.22 -17.88
N ARG A 214 -9.68 0.93 -18.07
CA ARG A 214 -8.55 0.91 -17.16
C ARG A 214 -8.69 2.08 -16.18
N TYR A 215 -8.86 1.77 -14.91
CA TYR A 215 -8.87 2.75 -13.84
C TYR A 215 -7.54 2.77 -13.12
N VAL A 216 -6.88 3.92 -13.20
CA VAL A 216 -5.65 4.19 -12.47
C VAL A 216 -6.07 4.82 -11.14
N HIS A 217 -5.84 4.16 -10.01
CA HIS A 217 -6.11 4.82 -8.74
C HIS A 217 -5.11 5.95 -8.49
N ARG A 218 -5.56 6.86 -7.62
CA ARG A 218 -4.72 7.88 -7.02
C ARG A 218 -3.48 7.24 -6.38
N PRO A 219 -2.35 7.97 -6.33
CA PRO A 219 -1.17 7.49 -5.63
C PRO A 219 -1.52 7.20 -4.16
N ILE A 220 -1.37 5.95 -3.76
CA ILE A 220 -1.55 5.47 -2.39
C ILE A 220 -0.24 5.73 -1.66
N ARG A 221 -0.33 6.37 -0.50
CA ARG A 221 0.83 6.55 0.37
C ARG A 221 1.03 5.29 1.20
N VAL A 222 2.11 4.56 0.90
CA VAL A 222 2.51 3.41 1.72
C VAL A 222 3.43 3.87 2.84
N GLU A 223 2.93 3.79 4.07
CA GLU A 223 3.71 4.09 5.26
C GLU A 223 4.70 2.97 5.57
N ARG A 224 5.92 3.36 5.94
CA ARG A 224 6.95 2.40 6.34
C ARG A 224 6.67 1.92 7.76
N ASP A 225 6.44 0.62 7.91
CA ASP A 225 6.43 0.00 9.24
C ASP A 225 7.87 -0.33 9.68
N TRP A 226 8.40 0.50 10.59
CA TRP A 226 9.73 0.29 11.15
C TRP A 226 9.82 -1.01 11.97
N GLY A 227 8.73 -1.45 12.59
CA GLY A 227 8.68 -2.70 13.35
C GLY A 227 8.88 -3.92 12.44
N TYR A 228 8.25 -3.93 11.27
CA TYR A 228 8.43 -4.97 10.27
C TYR A 228 9.87 -5.04 9.75
N THR A 229 10.52 -3.88 9.57
CA THR A 229 11.92 -3.83 9.12
C THR A 229 12.85 -4.47 10.15
N VAL A 230 12.69 -4.18 11.45
CA VAL A 230 13.56 -4.70 12.52
C VAL A 230 13.36 -6.21 12.75
N ILE A 231 12.12 -6.70 12.70
CA ILE A 231 11.83 -8.13 12.90
C ILE A 231 12.33 -8.95 11.70
N ASN A 232 12.13 -8.48 10.47
CA ASN A 232 12.62 -9.20 9.28
C ASN A 232 14.16 -9.17 9.18
N LEU A 233 14.79 -8.12 9.72
CA LEU A 233 16.24 -8.06 9.96
C LEU A 233 16.66 -9.18 10.93
N LEU A 234 16.05 -9.24 12.12
CA LEU A 234 16.31 -10.23 13.19
C LEU A 234 16.04 -11.68 12.78
N GLY A 235 15.08 -11.90 11.88
CA GLY A 235 14.71 -13.22 11.38
C GLY A 235 15.54 -13.72 10.20
N SER A 236 16.45 -12.89 9.63
CA SER A 236 17.23 -13.33 8.48
C SER A 236 18.35 -14.31 8.89
N PRO A 237 18.52 -15.45 8.19
CA PRO A 237 19.53 -16.47 8.51
C PRO A 237 20.97 -15.99 8.34
N ALA A 238 21.19 -14.84 7.69
CA ALA A 238 22.49 -14.19 7.62
C ALA A 238 23.03 -13.78 9.01
N TRP A 239 22.14 -13.60 9.99
CA TRP A 239 22.51 -13.07 11.31
C TRP A 239 22.89 -14.15 12.28
N THR A 240 22.28 -15.33 12.17
CA THR A 240 22.74 -16.53 12.87
C THR A 240 24.11 -16.97 12.36
N ALA A 241 24.40 -16.77 11.06
CA ALA A 241 25.69 -17.10 10.47
C ALA A 241 26.86 -16.23 10.97
N THR A 242 26.60 -15.01 11.46
CA THR A 242 27.66 -14.10 11.93
C THR A 242 28.03 -14.30 13.40
N GLY A 243 27.33 -15.17 14.15
CA GLY A 243 27.77 -15.72 15.45
C GLY A 243 27.99 -14.73 16.61
N ILE A 244 27.90 -13.41 16.41
CA ILE A 244 28.46 -12.41 17.34
C ILE A 244 27.38 -11.55 18.03
N THR A 245 26.13 -11.51 17.54
CA THR A 245 25.16 -10.48 17.99
C THR A 245 24.17 -10.92 19.06
N VAL A 246 23.84 -12.20 19.17
CA VAL A 246 22.86 -12.70 20.17
C VAL A 246 23.28 -12.41 21.63
N PRO A 247 24.55 -12.60 22.06
CA PRO A 247 24.95 -12.33 23.44
C PRO A 247 24.92 -10.83 23.78
N VAL A 248 25.27 -9.96 22.83
CA VAL A 248 25.38 -8.52 23.07
C VAL A 248 24.01 -7.87 23.19
N ILE A 249 23.05 -8.28 22.34
CA ILE A 249 21.68 -7.76 22.38
C ILE A 249 20.94 -8.28 23.62
N LEU A 250 21.02 -9.58 23.93
CA LEU A 250 20.43 -10.13 25.15
C LEU A 250 21.10 -9.56 26.42
N GLY A 251 22.42 -9.37 26.40
CA GLY A 251 23.17 -8.74 27.48
C GLY A 251 22.78 -7.28 27.70
N GLY A 252 22.61 -6.51 26.62
CA GLY A 252 22.18 -5.11 26.67
C GLY A 252 20.76 -4.95 27.22
N ILE A 253 19.79 -5.73 26.72
CA ILE A 253 18.41 -5.70 27.21
C ILE A 253 18.34 -6.16 28.67
N GLY A 254 19.08 -7.22 29.04
CA GLY A 254 19.18 -7.71 30.41
C GLY A 254 19.76 -6.67 31.38
N ALA A 255 20.81 -5.95 30.98
CA ALA A 255 21.44 -4.91 31.79
C ALA A 255 20.50 -3.71 32.03
N VAL A 256 19.75 -3.29 31.01
CA VAL A 256 18.75 -2.22 31.14
C VAL A 256 17.63 -2.64 32.08
N TRP A 257 17.07 -3.84 31.93
CA TRP A 257 15.99 -4.33 32.79
C TRP A 257 16.46 -4.50 34.25
N ALA A 258 17.66 -5.03 34.46
CA ALA A 258 18.28 -5.13 35.78
C ALA A 258 18.51 -3.76 36.44
N SER A 259 18.93 -2.76 35.67
CA SER A 259 19.12 -1.38 36.15
C SER A 259 17.79 -0.74 36.56
N VAL A 260 16.75 -0.86 35.74
CA VAL A 260 15.40 -0.35 36.04
C VAL A 260 14.83 -1.01 37.29
N ARG A 261 14.98 -2.33 37.43
CA ARG A 261 14.50 -3.07 38.62
C ARG A 261 15.24 -2.64 39.89
N ARG A 262 16.55 -2.39 39.82
CA ARG A 262 17.33 -1.87 40.96
C ARG A 262 16.87 -0.46 41.39
N ARG A 263 16.44 0.38 40.45
CA ARG A 263 15.93 1.73 40.77
C ARG A 263 14.58 1.69 41.49
N ARG A 264 13.68 0.80 41.10
CA ARG A 264 12.37 0.63 41.78
C ARG A 264 12.52 0.21 43.25
N LYS A 265 13.47 -0.69 43.56
CA LYS A 265 13.75 -1.09 44.95
C LYS A 265 14.24 0.08 45.82
N LYS A 266 15.00 1.01 45.26
CA LYS A 266 15.48 2.20 45.98
C LYS A 266 14.39 3.24 46.23
N GLN A 267 13.39 3.33 45.35
CA GLN A 267 12.25 4.22 45.55
C GLN A 267 11.33 3.70 46.66
N GLN A 268 11.06 2.38 46.68
CA GLN A 268 10.24 1.76 47.73
C GLN A 268 10.91 1.77 49.12
N ALA A 269 12.25 1.72 49.18
CA ALA A 269 12.99 1.83 50.45
C ALA A 269 13.14 3.28 50.94
N GLY A 270 12.82 4.27 50.10
CA GLY A 270 12.95 5.69 50.41
C GLY A 270 11.63 6.39 50.70
N GLU A 271 10.50 5.70 50.54
CA GLU A 271 9.18 6.25 50.87
C GLU A 271 8.92 6.01 52.36
N PRO A 272 8.95 7.06 53.21
CA PRO A 272 8.66 6.91 54.62
C PRO A 272 7.23 6.34 54.78
N PRO A 273 7.00 5.47 55.78
CA PRO A 273 5.72 4.78 55.95
C PRO A 273 4.59 5.79 55.90
N GLN A 274 3.72 5.62 54.92
CA GLN A 274 2.60 6.51 54.69
C GLN A 274 1.76 6.54 55.98
N PRO A 275 1.56 7.71 56.61
CA PRO A 275 0.74 7.79 57.82
C PRO A 275 -0.65 7.22 57.50
N PRO A 276 -1.27 6.49 58.45
CA PRO A 276 -2.54 5.81 58.21
C PRO A 276 -3.55 6.80 57.64
N SER A 277 -4.09 6.48 56.46
CA SER A 277 -5.08 7.31 55.80
C SER A 277 -6.23 7.60 56.77
N PRO A 278 -6.65 8.87 56.92
CA PRO A 278 -7.81 9.19 57.74
C PRO A 278 -9.04 8.43 57.21
N PRO A 279 -9.95 8.00 58.10
CA PRO A 279 -11.12 7.22 57.73
C PRO A 279 -11.90 7.96 56.65
N GLN A 280 -12.05 7.34 55.48
CA GLN A 280 -12.85 7.88 54.40
C GLN A 280 -14.29 8.04 54.91
N PRO A 281 -14.92 9.22 54.76
CA PRO A 281 -16.34 9.38 55.02
C PRO A 281 -17.09 8.43 54.11
N ALA A 282 -18.00 7.64 54.69
CA ALA A 282 -18.86 6.72 53.97
C ALA A 282 -19.53 7.45 52.79
N GLU A 283 -19.06 7.17 51.58
CA GLU A 283 -19.62 7.68 50.34
C GLU A 283 -21.02 7.08 50.21
N LYS A 284 -21.99 7.94 50.52
CA LYS A 284 -23.41 7.63 50.54
C LYS A 284 -23.82 7.27 49.11
N ALA A 285 -24.30 6.04 48.94
CA ALA A 285 -24.83 5.54 47.69
C ALA A 285 -26.01 6.40 47.20
N GLU A 286 -25.76 7.34 46.28
CA GLU A 286 -26.81 7.97 45.49
C GLU A 286 -27.12 7.07 44.30
N GLN A 287 -28.07 6.17 44.51
CA GLN A 287 -28.81 5.47 43.46
C GLN A 287 -29.59 6.52 42.64
N SER A 288 -29.14 6.82 41.44
CA SER A 288 -29.98 7.50 40.45
C SER A 288 -30.88 6.48 39.74
N PRO A 289 -32.20 6.73 39.66
CA PRO A 289 -33.17 5.80 39.11
C PRO A 289 -33.13 5.75 37.58
N SER A 290 -33.23 4.52 37.09
CA SER A 290 -33.55 4.16 35.70
C SER A 290 -34.77 4.93 35.20
N THR A 291 -34.57 5.81 34.22
CA THR A 291 -35.67 6.37 33.44
C THR A 291 -35.80 5.53 32.17
N GLY A 292 -36.81 4.66 32.18
CA GLY A 292 -37.27 3.99 30.97
C GLY A 292 -37.87 5.00 29.99
N TYR A 293 -37.62 4.78 28.71
CA TYR A 293 -38.43 5.35 27.64
C TYR A 293 -38.96 4.21 26.78
N LEU A 294 -40.25 4.33 26.52
CA LEU A 294 -41.16 3.49 25.74
C LEU A 294 -40.70 3.31 24.29
#